data_AF-A0A851Q1I7-F1
#
_entry.id   AF-A0A851Q1I7-F1
#
_cell.length_a   1.000
_cell.length_b   1.000
_cell.length_c   1.000
_cell.angle_alpha   90.00
_cell.angle_beta   90.00
_cell.angle_gamma   90.00
#
_symmetry.space_group_name_H-M   'P 1'
#
loop_
_entity.id
_entity.type
_entity.pdbx_description
1 polymer ?
#
loop_
_entity_poly.entity_id
_entity_poly.type
_entity_poly.pdbx_seq_one_letter_code
_entity_poly.pdbx_strand_id
1 'polypeptide(L)'
;IFVYRKRYPLSIIVSVFAIILGAFIAAGSDLSFNLEGYTFVLLNDVFTAANGVYTKKKINPKELGKYGVLFYNACFMVVPTVIISFSTGDFQQATHFQHWTNFLFVLQFLLSCLLGFLLMYSTVLCSHYNSALTTTVVGAIKNISIAYIGMLIGGDYIFSVLNFIGLNICMAGGLRYSFLTLRGSSKPAQPEDEE
;
A
#
# COMPACT_ATOMS: atom_id res chain seq x y z
N ILE A 1 -12.52 -15.09 1.57
CA ILE A 1 -13.61 -16.08 1.38
C ILE A 1 -14.52 -15.78 0.18
N PHE A 2 -14.79 -14.52 -0.20
CA PHE A 2 -15.88 -14.27 -1.18
C PHE A 2 -15.51 -14.11 -2.68
N VAL A 3 -14.24 -13.97 -3.10
CA VAL A 3 -13.94 -13.65 -4.52
C VAL A 3 -13.19 -14.74 -5.30
N TYR A 4 -12.62 -15.77 -4.65
CA TYR A 4 -11.79 -16.76 -5.36
C TYR A 4 -12.01 -18.25 -5.04
N ARG A 5 -12.98 -18.63 -4.18
CA ARG A 5 -13.18 -20.03 -3.71
C ARG A 5 -11.89 -20.79 -3.31
N LYS A 6 -10.78 -20.09 -3.07
CA LYS A 6 -9.49 -20.66 -2.66
C LYS A 6 -9.52 -20.97 -1.17
N ARG A 7 -9.29 -22.23 -0.80
CA ARG A 7 -9.06 -22.65 0.58
C ARG A 7 -7.65 -22.18 0.97
N TYR A 8 -7.55 -21.28 1.94
CA TYR A 8 -6.25 -20.84 2.46
C TYR A 8 -5.79 -21.74 3.61
N PRO A 9 -4.50 -22.11 3.68
CA PRO A 9 -3.96 -22.88 4.78
C PRO A 9 -4.10 -22.11 6.10
N LEU A 10 -4.31 -22.86 7.20
CA LEU A 10 -4.53 -22.30 8.53
C LEU A 10 -3.38 -21.37 8.98
N SER A 11 -2.15 -21.63 8.54
CA SER A 11 -0.98 -20.77 8.77
C SER A 11 -1.12 -19.35 8.19
N ILE A 12 -1.76 -19.21 7.02
CA ILE A 12 -2.06 -17.90 6.43
C ILE A 12 -3.12 -17.18 7.25
N ILE A 13 -4.19 -17.89 7.65
CA ILE A 13 -5.27 -17.33 8.47
C ILE A 13 -4.72 -16.81 9.80
N VAL A 14 -3.91 -17.59 10.52
CA VAL A 14 -3.27 -17.16 11.77
C VAL A 14 -2.40 -15.92 11.57
N SER A 15 -1.72 -15.80 10.43
CA SER A 15 -0.88 -14.63 10.14
C SER A 15 -1.73 -13.38 9.91
N VAL A 16 -2.85 -13.50 9.20
CA VAL A 16 -3.83 -12.40 9.02
C VAL A 16 -4.44 -11.98 10.36
N PHE A 17 -4.82 -12.94 11.22
CA PHE A 17 -5.31 -12.63 12.55
C PHE A 17 -4.27 -11.89 13.40
N ALA A 18 -2.99 -12.26 13.32
CA ALA A 18 -1.93 -11.55 14.02
C ALA A 18 -1.77 -10.10 13.53
N ILE A 19 -1.87 -9.86 12.22
CA ILE A 19 -1.86 -8.51 11.64
C ILE A 19 -3.01 -7.67 12.20
N ILE A 20 -4.24 -8.22 12.15
CA ILE A 20 -5.44 -7.55 12.64
C ILE A 20 -5.33 -7.24 14.14
N LEU A 21 -4.90 -8.22 14.95
CA LEU A 21 -4.72 -8.05 16.39
C LEU A 21 -3.68 -6.98 16.71
N GLY A 22 -2.52 -7.00 16.03
CA GLY A 22 -1.48 -5.98 16.20
C GLY A 22 -1.98 -4.58 15.85
N ALA A 23 -2.75 -4.44 14.76
CA ALA A 23 -3.36 -3.18 14.36
C ALA A 23 -4.37 -2.65 15.39
N PHE A 24 -5.22 -3.51 15.97
CA PHE A 24 -6.16 -3.11 17.03
C PHE A 24 -5.44 -2.67 18.32
N ILE A 25 -4.39 -3.39 18.72
CA ILE A 25 -3.58 -3.03 19.90
C ILE A 25 -2.88 -1.68 19.67
N ALA A 26 -2.36 -1.47 18.46
CA ALA A 26 -1.72 -0.20 18.09
C ALA A 26 -2.72 0.96 18.11
N ALA A 27 -3.86 0.82 17.43
CA ALA A 27 -4.88 1.86 17.35
C ALA A 27 -5.57 2.13 18.69
N GLY A 28 -5.80 1.11 19.52
CA GLY A 28 -6.46 1.24 20.82
C GLY A 28 -5.63 1.97 21.88
N SER A 29 -4.33 2.13 21.64
CA SER A 29 -3.40 2.85 22.52
C SER A 29 -2.76 4.06 21.86
N ASP A 30 -3.25 4.43 20.66
CA ASP A 30 -2.82 5.63 19.95
C ASP A 30 -3.51 6.86 20.56
N LEU A 31 -2.72 7.73 21.18
CA LEU A 31 -3.21 8.93 21.85
C LEU A 31 -3.66 10.01 20.83
N SER A 32 -3.26 9.88 19.56
CA SER A 32 -3.64 10.73 18.43
C SER A 32 -4.83 10.15 17.64
N PHE A 33 -5.67 9.34 18.27
CA PHE A 33 -6.79 8.66 17.60
C PHE A 33 -7.79 9.64 16.97
N ASN A 34 -7.81 9.69 15.64
CA ASN A 34 -8.79 10.41 14.85
C ASN A 34 -9.63 9.43 14.02
N LEU A 35 -10.87 9.17 14.46
CA LEU A 35 -11.76 8.19 13.83
C LEU A 35 -11.98 8.46 12.33
N GLU A 36 -12.07 9.73 11.94
CA GLU A 36 -12.24 10.13 10.54
C GLU A 36 -11.00 9.74 9.72
N GLY A 37 -9.79 10.07 10.20
CA GLY A 37 -8.53 9.67 9.56
C GLY A 37 -8.38 8.15 9.42
N TYR A 38 -8.68 7.39 10.49
CA TYR A 38 -8.65 5.93 10.46
C TYR A 38 -9.68 5.34 9.49
N THR A 39 -10.88 5.94 9.40
CA THR A 39 -11.93 5.52 8.44
C THR A 39 -11.48 5.75 7.01
N PHE A 40 -10.85 6.90 6.71
CA PHE A 40 -10.31 7.17 5.38
C PHE A 40 -9.19 6.22 4.99
N VAL A 41 -8.29 5.88 5.91
CA VAL A 41 -7.24 4.87 5.66
C VAL A 41 -7.85 3.51 5.35
N LEU A 42 -8.83 3.05 6.15
CA LEU A 42 -9.51 1.78 5.90
C LEU A 42 -10.26 1.76 4.56
N LEU A 43 -10.97 2.84 4.22
CA LEU A 43 -11.64 2.96 2.91
C LEU A 43 -10.62 2.93 1.77
N ASN A 44 -9.49 3.62 1.91
CA ASN A 44 -8.41 3.59 0.92
C ASN A 44 -7.88 2.17 0.71
N ASP A 45 -7.65 1.42 1.78
CA ASP A 45 -7.19 0.03 1.70
C ASP A 45 -8.21 -0.88 1.00
N VAL A 46 -9.50 -0.74 1.32
CA VAL A 46 -10.59 -1.48 0.68
C VAL A 46 -10.66 -1.19 -0.82
N PHE A 47 -10.61 0.09 -1.21
CA PHE A 47 -10.63 0.48 -2.62
C PHE A 47 -9.37 0.03 -3.37
N THR A 48 -8.20 0.11 -2.73
CA THR A 48 -6.93 -0.36 -3.30
C THR A 48 -6.96 -1.87 -3.53
N ALA A 49 -7.47 -2.63 -2.55
CA ALA A 49 -7.64 -4.08 -2.68
C ALA A 49 -8.64 -4.44 -3.79
N ALA A 50 -9.78 -3.75 -3.84
CA ALA A 50 -10.80 -3.94 -4.88
C ALA A 50 -10.23 -3.64 -6.27
N ASN A 51 -9.51 -2.53 -6.44
CA ASN A 51 -8.86 -2.15 -7.69
C ASN A 51 -7.80 -3.18 -8.10
N GLY A 52 -7.01 -3.68 -7.15
CA GLY A 52 -6.00 -4.72 -7.39
C GLY A 52 -6.60 -6.04 -7.87
N VAL A 53 -7.73 -6.47 -7.29
CA VAL A 53 -8.46 -7.68 -7.71
C VAL A 53 -9.10 -7.48 -9.08
N TYR A 54 -9.75 -6.34 -9.31
CA TYR A 54 -10.39 -6.04 -10.59
C TYR A 54 -9.38 -5.94 -11.74
N THR A 55 -8.26 -5.26 -11.50
CA THR A 55 -7.13 -5.16 -12.45
C THR A 55 -6.58 -6.54 -12.80
N LYS A 56 -6.36 -7.40 -11.80
CA LYS A 56 -5.89 -8.79 -12.05
C LYS A 56 -6.89 -9.64 -12.82
N LYS A 57 -8.20 -9.40 -12.67
CA LYS A 57 -9.25 -10.22 -13.31
C LYS A 57 -9.56 -9.80 -14.75
N LYS A 58 -9.46 -8.51 -15.05
CA LYS A 58 -10.01 -7.95 -16.31
C LYS A 58 -8.95 -7.43 -17.28
N ILE A 59 -7.72 -7.24 -16.83
CA ILE A 59 -6.63 -6.77 -17.70
C ILE A 59 -5.73 -7.95 -18.04
N ASN A 60 -5.72 -8.34 -19.32
CA ASN A 60 -4.76 -9.31 -19.84
C ASN A 60 -3.36 -8.66 -19.87
N PRO A 61 -2.38 -9.15 -19.08
CA PRO A 61 -1.03 -8.56 -19.06
C PRO A 61 -0.30 -8.66 -20.42
N LYS A 62 -0.81 -9.50 -21.34
CA LYS A 62 -0.27 -9.69 -22.69
C LYS A 62 -0.64 -8.58 -23.69
N GLU A 63 -1.76 -7.87 -23.51
CA GLU A 63 -2.25 -6.92 -24.52
C GLU A 63 -1.87 -5.45 -24.26
N LEU A 64 -1.84 -4.99 -23.00
CA LEU A 64 -1.49 -3.59 -22.66
C LEU A 64 -0.04 -3.40 -22.19
N GLY A 65 0.64 -4.49 -21.80
CA GLY A 65 1.93 -4.42 -21.10
C GLY A 65 1.82 -3.79 -19.70
N LYS A 66 2.76 -4.15 -18.80
CA LYS A 66 2.76 -3.71 -17.39
C LYS A 66 2.81 -2.18 -17.24
N TYR A 67 3.49 -1.49 -18.16
CA TYR A 67 3.63 -0.03 -18.17
C TYR A 67 2.41 0.68 -18.79
N GLY A 68 1.75 0.07 -19.78
CA GLY A 68 0.57 0.65 -20.41
C GLY A 68 -0.60 0.73 -19.43
N VAL A 69 -0.83 -0.32 -18.65
CA VAL A 69 -1.87 -0.33 -17.59
C VAL A 69 -1.66 0.79 -16.58
N LEU A 70 -0.40 1.02 -16.16
CA LEU A 70 -0.07 2.06 -15.21
C LEU A 70 -0.27 3.47 -15.79
N PHE A 71 0.11 3.66 -17.06
CA PHE A 71 -0.07 4.90 -17.79
C PHE A 71 -1.55 5.25 -17.98
N TYR A 72 -2.36 4.30 -18.46
CA TYR A 72 -3.80 4.51 -18.64
C TYR A 72 -4.51 4.74 -17.30
N ASN A 73 -4.11 4.03 -16.25
CA ASN A 73 -4.64 4.27 -14.91
C ASN A 73 -4.32 5.71 -14.43
N ALA A 74 -3.09 6.20 -14.65
CA ALA A 74 -2.72 7.56 -14.31
C ALA A 74 -3.52 8.60 -15.12
N CYS A 75 -3.61 8.45 -16.45
CA CYS A 75 -4.38 9.37 -17.30
C CYS A 75 -5.87 9.39 -16.95
N PHE A 76 -6.46 8.21 -16.68
CA PHE A 76 -7.87 8.11 -16.30
C PHE A 76 -8.13 8.65 -14.90
N MET A 77 -7.16 8.55 -13.97
CA MET A 77 -7.28 9.13 -12.62
C MET A 77 -7.22 10.66 -12.61
N VAL A 78 -6.54 11.31 -13.56
CA VAL A 78 -6.44 12.78 -13.61
C VAL A 78 -7.82 13.42 -13.75
N VAL A 79 -8.69 12.90 -14.62
CA VAL A 79 -9.99 13.52 -14.91
C VAL A 79 -10.93 13.54 -13.68
N PRO A 80 -11.21 12.42 -13.00
CA PRO A 80 -12.00 12.41 -11.76
C PRO A 80 -11.36 13.23 -10.65
N THR A 81 -10.02 13.18 -10.52
CA THR A 81 -9.31 13.94 -9.48
C THR A 81 -9.48 15.44 -9.66
N VAL A 82 -9.40 15.95 -10.89
CA VAL A 82 -9.62 17.38 -11.18
C VAL A 82 -11.08 17.77 -10.91
N ILE A 83 -12.05 16.95 -11.30
CA ILE A 83 -13.47 17.22 -11.06
C ILE A 83 -13.79 17.28 -9.56
N ILE A 84 -13.26 16.32 -8.78
CA ILE A 84 -13.45 16.27 -7.33
C ILE A 84 -12.74 17.46 -6.68
N SER A 85 -11.48 17.74 -7.06
CA SER A 85 -10.71 18.85 -6.49
C SER A 85 -11.36 20.22 -6.77
N PHE A 86 -11.99 20.39 -7.94
CA PHE A 86 -12.76 21.58 -8.25
C PHE A 86 -14.06 21.67 -7.43
N SER A 87 -14.73 20.54 -7.21
CA SER A 87 -16.00 20.48 -6.45
C SER A 87 -15.80 20.67 -4.94
N THR A 88 -14.69 20.17 -4.38
CA THR A 88 -14.33 20.32 -2.96
C THR A 88 -13.73 21.68 -2.63
N GLY A 89 -13.29 22.45 -3.65
CA GLY A 89 -12.63 23.75 -3.48
C GLY A 89 -11.12 23.67 -3.26
N ASP A 90 -10.56 22.47 -3.12
CA ASP A 90 -9.12 22.23 -2.96
C ASP A 90 -8.32 22.82 -4.12
N PHE A 91 -8.87 22.81 -5.34
CA PHE A 91 -8.20 23.40 -6.50
C PHE A 91 -7.96 24.90 -6.32
N GLN A 92 -8.95 25.63 -5.80
CA GLN A 92 -8.84 27.05 -5.53
C GLN A 92 -7.87 27.32 -4.37
N GLN A 93 -7.87 26.46 -3.35
CA GLN A 93 -6.94 26.58 -2.24
C GLN A 93 -5.49 26.28 -2.67
N ALA A 94 -5.31 25.33 -3.59
CA ALA A 94 -4.02 25.02 -4.19
C ALA A 94 -3.50 26.20 -5.03
N THR A 95 -4.31 26.87 -5.86
CA THR A 95 -3.84 28.01 -6.67
C THR A 95 -3.49 29.24 -5.84
N HIS A 96 -4.19 29.47 -4.73
CA HIS A 96 -3.92 30.58 -3.80
C HIS A 96 -2.80 30.31 -2.78
N PHE A 97 -2.12 29.16 -2.88
CA PHE A 97 -1.07 28.81 -1.94
C PHE A 97 0.09 29.81 -1.98
N GLN A 98 0.34 30.46 -0.84
CA GLN A 98 1.21 31.64 -0.76
C GLN A 98 2.67 31.38 -1.14
N HIS A 99 3.13 30.13 -1.07
CA HIS A 99 4.56 29.79 -1.24
C HIS A 99 4.91 29.29 -2.65
N TRP A 100 4.00 29.38 -3.64
CA TRP A 100 4.32 29.04 -5.04
C TRP A 100 5.48 29.86 -5.62
N THR A 101 5.70 31.07 -5.12
CA THR A 101 6.82 31.93 -5.53
C THR A 101 8.11 31.66 -4.76
N ASN A 102 8.07 30.86 -3.69
CA ASN A 102 9.24 30.52 -2.92
C ASN A 102 10.05 29.45 -3.64
N PHE A 103 11.26 29.81 -4.07
CA PHE A 103 12.15 28.92 -4.82
C PHE A 103 12.45 27.61 -4.09
N LEU A 104 12.68 27.65 -2.77
CA LEU A 104 12.99 26.45 -1.98
C LEU A 104 11.80 25.49 -1.92
N PHE A 105 10.58 26.02 -1.75
CA PHE A 105 9.36 25.21 -1.76
C PHE A 105 9.15 24.52 -3.11
N VAL A 106 9.26 25.28 -4.22
CA VAL A 106 9.09 24.73 -5.57
C VAL A 106 10.15 23.67 -5.87
N LEU A 107 11.40 23.90 -5.47
CA LEU A 107 12.47 22.93 -5.63
C LEU A 107 12.18 21.64 -4.85
N GLN A 108 11.78 21.74 -3.58
CA GLN A 108 11.41 20.59 -2.75
C GLN A 108 10.21 19.83 -3.32
N PHE A 109 9.21 20.56 -3.82
CA PHE A 109 8.04 19.98 -4.48
C PHE A 109 8.43 19.19 -5.73
N LEU A 110 9.25 19.77 -6.61
CA LEU A 110 9.74 19.08 -7.81
C LEU A 110 10.60 17.86 -7.47
N LEU A 111 11.47 17.97 -6.46
CA LEU A 111 12.26 16.84 -5.96
C LEU A 111 11.37 15.72 -5.42
N SER A 112 10.31 16.04 -4.68
CA SER A 112 9.33 15.07 -4.19
C SER A 112 8.64 14.33 -5.34
N CYS A 113 8.22 15.06 -6.38
CA CYS A 113 7.64 14.47 -7.59
C CYS A 113 8.63 13.51 -8.30
N LEU A 114 9.90 13.92 -8.42
CA LEU A 114 10.95 13.09 -9.03
C LEU A 114 11.22 11.82 -8.20
N LEU A 115 11.31 11.94 -6.88
CA LEU A 115 11.50 10.80 -5.98
C LEU A 115 10.31 9.83 -6.01
N GLY A 116 9.08 10.35 -6.12
CA GLY A 116 7.88 9.52 -6.30
C GLY A 116 7.93 8.71 -7.59
N PHE A 117 8.33 9.35 -8.71
CA PHE A 117 8.54 8.65 -9.98
C PHE A 117 9.65 7.60 -9.87
N LEU A 118 10.80 7.95 -9.28
CA LEU A 118 11.92 7.02 -9.07
C LEU A 118 11.50 5.82 -8.22
N LEU A 119 10.73 6.03 -7.15
CA LEU A 119 10.21 4.96 -6.30
C LEU A 119 9.33 3.99 -7.09
N MET A 120 8.41 4.53 -7.91
CA MET A 120 7.55 3.72 -8.77
C MET A 120 8.37 2.94 -9.81
N TYR A 121 9.32 3.60 -10.47
CA TYR A 121 10.22 2.97 -11.43
C TYR A 121 11.05 1.85 -10.80
N SER A 122 11.72 2.12 -9.67
CA SER A 122 12.51 1.13 -8.92
C SER A 122 11.66 -0.05 -8.45
N THR A 123 10.40 0.17 -8.06
CA THR A 123 9.48 -0.90 -7.67
C THR A 123 9.17 -1.82 -8.86
N VAL A 124 8.91 -1.25 -10.04
CA VAL A 124 8.67 -2.03 -11.26
C VAL A 124 9.93 -2.78 -11.70
N LEU A 125 11.09 -2.12 -11.63
CA LEU A 125 12.39 -2.69 -11.98
C LEU A 125 12.76 -3.85 -11.05
N CYS A 126 12.55 -3.69 -9.75
CA CYS A 126 12.70 -4.75 -8.75
C CYS A 126 11.80 -5.94 -9.07
N SER A 127 10.54 -5.69 -9.44
CA SER A 127 9.64 -6.76 -9.87
C SER A 127 10.03 -7.45 -11.18
N HIS A 128 10.85 -6.80 -12.02
CA HIS A 128 11.24 -7.34 -13.33
C HIS A 128 12.50 -8.21 -13.23
N TYR A 129 13.55 -7.70 -12.57
CA TYR A 129 14.84 -8.41 -12.49
C TYR A 129 14.89 -9.47 -11.40
N ASN A 130 14.02 -9.35 -10.41
CA ASN A 130 14.10 -10.15 -9.21
C ASN A 130 12.81 -10.95 -9.00
N SER A 131 12.92 -12.05 -8.25
CA SER A 131 11.80 -12.99 -8.11
C SER A 131 10.59 -12.32 -7.43
N ALA A 132 9.39 -12.87 -7.68
CA ALA A 132 8.18 -12.43 -6.99
C ALA A 132 8.31 -12.57 -5.46
N LEU A 133 9.08 -13.55 -4.99
CA LEU A 133 9.39 -13.76 -3.57
C LEU A 133 10.15 -12.55 -3.01
N THR A 134 11.30 -12.26 -3.58
CA THR A 134 12.18 -11.20 -3.08
C THR A 134 11.53 -9.82 -3.22
N THR A 135 10.77 -9.56 -4.29
CA THR A 135 10.03 -8.29 -4.47
C THR A 135 9.03 -8.06 -3.34
N THR A 136 8.32 -9.12 -2.92
CA THR A 136 7.34 -9.01 -1.82
C THR A 136 8.02 -8.80 -0.48
N VAL A 137 9.15 -9.48 -0.22
CA VAL A 137 9.93 -9.31 1.01
C VAL A 137 10.53 -7.90 1.09
N VAL A 138 11.11 -7.38 0.00
CA VAL A 138 11.62 -6.00 -0.07
C VAL A 138 10.49 -5.00 0.15
N GLY A 139 9.29 -5.24 -0.40
CA GLY A 139 8.10 -4.42 -0.14
C GLY A 139 7.68 -4.41 1.33
N ALA A 140 7.70 -5.58 2.00
CA ALA A 140 7.40 -5.68 3.43
C ALA A 140 8.43 -4.94 4.27
N ILE A 141 9.73 -5.10 3.98
CA ILE A 141 10.82 -4.39 4.65
C ILE A 141 10.67 -2.87 4.44
N LYS A 142 10.38 -2.41 3.22
CA LYS A 142 10.13 -0.99 2.91
C LYS A 142 9.05 -0.42 3.81
N ASN A 143 7.93 -1.12 3.97
CA ASN A 143 6.82 -0.64 4.81
C ASN A 143 7.23 -0.58 6.30
N ILE A 144 7.98 -1.56 6.80
CA ILE A 144 8.53 -1.56 8.16
C ILE A 144 9.47 -0.36 8.35
N SER A 145 10.38 -0.12 7.41
CA SER A 145 11.32 1.01 7.46
C SER A 145 10.59 2.34 7.46
N ILE A 146 9.57 2.53 6.61
CA ILE A 146 8.77 3.76 6.57
C ILE A 146 8.09 4.00 7.91
N ALA A 147 7.52 2.97 8.53
CA ALA A 147 6.88 3.09 9.84
C ALA A 147 7.87 3.53 10.94
N TYR A 148 9.06 2.90 11.01
CA TYR A 148 10.08 3.27 11.99
C TYR A 148 10.68 4.66 11.76
N ILE A 149 10.99 4.98 10.50
CA ILE A 149 11.49 6.32 10.13
C ILE A 149 10.42 7.38 10.44
N GLY A 150 9.14 7.09 10.16
CA GLY A 150 8.01 7.95 10.49
C GLY A 150 7.88 8.19 12.00
N MET A 151 8.05 7.15 12.82
CA MET A 151 8.05 7.30 14.29
C MET A 151 9.25 8.13 14.80
N LEU A 152 10.43 8.01 14.19
CA LEU A 152 11.64 8.70 14.64
C LEU A 152 11.74 10.16 14.16
N ILE A 153 11.30 10.45 12.93
CA ILE A 153 11.46 11.77 12.29
C ILE A 153 10.16 12.58 12.34
N GLY A 154 9.00 11.91 12.40
CA GLY A 154 7.70 12.56 12.26
C GLY A 154 7.35 13.55 13.37
N GLY A 155 8.02 13.52 14.53
CA GLY A 155 7.83 14.48 15.63
C GLY A 155 6.48 14.39 16.37
N ASP A 156 5.44 13.90 15.69
CA ASP A 156 4.06 13.79 16.17
C ASP A 156 3.73 12.42 16.80
N TYR A 157 4.72 11.52 16.90
CA TYR A 157 4.52 10.19 17.46
C TYR A 157 4.61 10.23 19.00
N ILE A 158 3.46 10.09 19.66
CA ILE A 158 3.40 9.94 21.12
C ILE A 158 3.68 8.48 21.46
N PHE A 159 4.90 8.22 21.94
CA PHE A 159 5.33 6.87 22.27
C PHE A 159 4.47 6.25 23.38
N SER A 160 3.76 5.17 23.02
CA SER A 160 3.07 4.29 23.95
C SER A 160 3.63 2.88 23.81
N VAL A 161 3.94 2.23 24.93
CA VAL A 161 4.50 0.87 24.95
C VAL A 161 3.55 -0.13 24.26
N LEU A 162 2.24 0.07 24.43
CA LEU A 162 1.23 -0.76 23.77
C LEU A 162 1.19 -0.52 22.26
N ASN A 163 1.36 0.72 21.81
CA ASN A 163 1.40 1.06 20.39
C ASN A 163 2.62 0.40 19.72
N PHE A 164 3.78 0.52 20.36
CA PHE A 164 5.02 -0.12 19.91
C PHE A 164 4.90 -1.64 19.81
N ILE A 165 4.31 -2.29 20.82
CA ILE A 165 4.07 -3.74 20.80
C ILE A 165 3.09 -4.12 19.68
N GLY A 166 1.99 -3.38 19.53
CA GLY A 166 0.99 -3.60 18.48
C GLY A 166 1.59 -3.51 17.08
N LEU A 167 2.40 -2.48 16.83
CA LEU A 167 3.13 -2.30 15.56
C LEU A 167 4.08 -3.47 15.28
N ASN A 168 4.86 -3.91 16.26
CA ASN A 168 5.77 -5.04 16.09
C ASN A 168 5.04 -6.36 15.79
N ILE A 169 3.91 -6.63 16.47
CA ILE A 169 3.06 -7.79 16.18
C ILE A 169 2.51 -7.73 14.75
N CYS A 170 2.03 -6.55 14.34
CA CYS A 170 1.51 -6.31 13.00
C CYS A 170 2.58 -6.57 11.92
N MET A 171 3.78 -6.03 12.11
CA MET A 171 4.92 -6.19 11.19
C MET A 171 5.37 -7.65 11.08
N ALA A 172 5.49 -8.36 12.21
CA ALA A 172 5.86 -9.77 12.24
C ALA A 172 4.81 -10.64 11.53
N GLY A 173 3.52 -10.36 11.76
CA GLY A 173 2.41 -11.01 11.08
C GLY A 173 2.43 -10.78 9.56
N GLY A 174 2.70 -9.54 9.13
CA GLY A 174 2.80 -9.15 7.72
C GLY A 174 3.95 -9.82 6.97
N LEU A 175 5.11 -9.93 7.62
CA LEU A 175 6.28 -10.60 7.07
C LEU A 175 6.03 -12.12 6.95
N ARG A 176 5.46 -12.73 7.99
CA ARG A 176 5.08 -14.15 7.99
C ARG A 176 4.02 -14.47 6.93
N TYR A 177 2.98 -13.64 6.82
CA TYR A 177 1.93 -13.78 5.80
C TYR A 177 2.52 -13.73 4.39
N SER A 178 3.39 -12.75 4.12
CA SER A 178 4.09 -12.61 2.85
C SER A 178 4.89 -13.88 2.52
N PHE A 179 5.72 -14.35 3.47
CA PHE A 179 6.53 -15.54 3.29
C PHE A 179 5.69 -16.81 3.02
N LEU A 180 4.61 -17.02 3.77
CA LEU A 180 3.74 -18.19 3.63
C LEU A 180 2.94 -18.18 2.33
N THR A 181 2.40 -17.03 1.92
CA THR A 181 1.64 -16.89 0.67
C THR A 181 2.51 -17.17 -0.55
N LEU A 182 3.78 -16.75 -0.50
CA LEU A 182 4.75 -16.99 -1.57
C LEU A 182 5.19 -18.45 -1.60
N ARG A 183 5.53 -19.05 -0.45
CA ARG A 183 5.91 -20.48 -0.36
C ARG A 183 4.78 -21.41 -0.76
N GLY A 184 3.53 -21.05 -0.46
CA GLY A 184 2.33 -21.76 -0.91
C GLY A 184 2.06 -21.61 -2.41
N SER A 185 2.50 -20.50 -3.04
CA SER A 185 2.39 -20.30 -4.49
C SER A 185 3.53 -20.98 -5.27
N SER A 186 4.64 -21.33 -4.61
CA SER A 186 5.78 -22.07 -5.20
C SER A 186 5.62 -23.60 -5.17
N LYS A 187 4.66 -24.15 -4.41
CA LYS A 187 4.26 -25.55 -4.61
C LYS A 187 3.44 -25.60 -5.91
N PRO A 188 3.77 -26.47 -6.88
CA PRO A 188 2.95 -26.60 -8.08
C PRO A 188 1.52 -26.88 -7.65
N ALA A 189 0.57 -26.16 -8.25
CA ALA A 189 -0.83 -26.55 -8.18
C ALA A 189 -0.87 -28.04 -8.57
N GLN A 190 -1.40 -28.88 -7.66
CA GLN A 190 -1.76 -30.23 -8.07
C GLN A 190 -2.66 -30.10 -9.30
N PRO A 191 -2.48 -30.96 -10.31
CA PRO A 191 -3.34 -30.94 -11.48
C PRO A 191 -4.79 -30.99 -10.99
N GLU A 192 -5.62 -30.12 -11.56
CA GLU A 192 -7.07 -30.31 -11.48
C GLU A 192 -7.32 -31.70 -12.06
N ASP A 193 -7.60 -32.67 -11.20
CA ASP A 193 -8.01 -34.00 -11.62
C ASP A 193 -9.30 -33.82 -12.42
N GLU A 194 -9.19 -34.02 -13.74
CA GLU A 194 -10.31 -34.30 -14.63
C GLU A 194 -11.03 -35.53 -14.09
N GLU A 195 -12.30 -35.37 -13.70
CA GLU A 195 -13.41 -36.30 -13.95
C GLU A 195 -14.76 -35.63 -13.62
#